data_AF-A0A814LXP2-F1
#
_entry.id   AF-A0A814LXP2-F1
#
_cell.length_a   1.000
_cell.length_b   1.000
_cell.length_c   1.000
_cell.angle_alpha   90.00
_cell.angle_beta   90.00
_cell.angle_gamma   90.00
#
_symmetry.space_group_name_H-M   'P 1'
#
loop_
_entity.id
_entity.type
_entity.pdbx_description
1 polymer ?
#
loop_
_entity_poly.entity_id
_entity_poly.type
_entity_poly.pdbx_seq_one_letter_code
_entity_poly.pdbx_strand_id
1 'polypeptide(L)'
;MHLEINELPCQTQLDTQDLTCPICMSIAGDPRVTSCCHRVFCAKDADPNQYQNGCPLCREKDFHFERSPKHKELLEQLTIKCVCSEYIAHGDYENHLNRCLNTRFTCPHTACREKNSLTEYNSQELVSHLGRYHCDEVPVLGTTYIKKSSVESYRKASNKYDDLVKTLYSVIYPKMINIQLKNLSSNQQNAAIFKCPQGHTLIEADHTKRKRRNGVVYTSNGFSCDVCRRVFASGSSWHCSCTNGGYDKCIDCVVFDLYNLDDPVLKLASTDRVEQQERARQRSLRESARVSRELSQALTEHVSDDDIDDDDDDQVNYELLGSRLALPLLLARQRATESGNHETNHEEN
;
A
#
# COMPACT_ATOMS: atom_id res chain seq x y z
N MET A 1 28.73 9.01 -1.29
CA MET A 1 28.32 8.06 -2.36
C MET A 1 29.21 8.36 -3.56
N HIS A 2 30.18 7.50 -3.87
CA HIS A 2 30.91 7.60 -5.14
C HIS A 2 30.04 6.95 -6.21
N LEU A 3 29.73 7.69 -7.27
CA LEU A 3 29.02 7.16 -8.44
C LEU A 3 30.06 6.67 -9.43
N GLU A 4 30.04 5.37 -9.74
CA GLU A 4 30.79 4.84 -10.89
C GLU A 4 30.01 5.16 -12.17
N ILE A 5 30.60 5.99 -13.02
CA ILE A 5 30.05 6.34 -14.34
C ILE A 5 30.70 5.39 -15.34
N ASN A 6 29.90 4.54 -15.99
CA ASN A 6 30.37 3.66 -17.06
C ASN A 6 30.20 4.33 -18.42
N GLU A 7 31.26 4.30 -19.23
CA GLU A 7 31.26 4.81 -20.60
C GLU A 7 30.42 3.91 -21.52
N LEU A 8 29.41 4.49 -22.17
CA LEU A 8 28.62 3.82 -23.22
C LEU A 8 29.37 3.83 -24.56
N PRO A 9 29.31 2.75 -25.36
CA PRO A 9 29.93 2.73 -26.68
C PRO A 9 29.06 3.45 -27.72
N CYS A 10 29.63 4.43 -28.40
CA CYS A 10 29.18 4.99 -29.68
C CYS A 10 28.01 6.00 -29.68
N GLN A 11 28.03 6.99 -28.78
CA GLN A 11 27.42 8.30 -29.03
C GLN A 11 28.44 9.38 -28.61
N THR A 12 28.46 10.52 -29.30
CA THR A 12 29.32 11.69 -29.04
C THR A 12 29.71 11.78 -27.57
N GLN A 13 30.98 11.49 -27.25
CA GLN A 13 31.48 11.47 -25.87
C GLN A 13 31.31 12.87 -25.29
N LEU A 14 30.17 13.10 -24.63
CA LEU A 14 29.97 14.25 -23.77
C LEU A 14 30.94 14.07 -22.62
N ASP A 15 31.95 14.94 -22.58
CA ASP A 15 32.90 14.94 -21.49
C ASP A 15 32.13 15.25 -20.20
N THR A 16 31.96 14.23 -19.37
CA THR A 16 31.24 14.36 -18.09
C THR A 16 31.88 15.40 -17.16
N GLN A 17 33.13 15.78 -17.42
CA GLN A 17 33.80 16.89 -16.73
C GLN A 17 33.10 18.22 -16.95
N ASP A 18 32.49 18.45 -18.12
CA ASP A 18 31.78 19.70 -18.43
C ASP A 18 30.43 19.82 -17.70
N LEU A 19 29.92 18.71 -17.14
CA LEU A 19 28.67 18.65 -16.39
C LEU A 19 28.88 18.52 -14.87
N THR A 20 30.14 18.50 -14.42
CA THR A 20 30.50 18.36 -13.02
C THR A 20 30.61 19.72 -12.35
N CYS A 21 29.93 19.90 -11.22
CA CYS A 21 30.03 21.10 -10.39
C CYS A 21 31.42 21.13 -9.71
N PRO A 22 32.23 22.18 -9.89
CA PRO A 22 33.59 22.24 -9.34
C PRO A 22 33.63 22.54 -7.84
N ILE A 23 32.50 22.85 -7.21
CA ILE A 23 32.40 23.08 -5.77
C ILE A 23 32.18 21.74 -5.04
N CYS A 24 31.13 20.99 -5.42
CA CYS A 24 30.82 19.70 -4.78
C CYS A 24 31.41 18.48 -5.50
N MET A 25 32.14 18.70 -6.59
CA MET A 25 32.81 17.66 -7.39
C MET A 25 31.87 16.52 -7.82
N SER A 26 30.61 16.85 -8.03
CA SER A 26 29.54 15.92 -8.40
C SER A 26 28.82 16.43 -9.65
N ILE A 27 28.12 15.53 -10.37
CA ILE A 27 27.25 15.92 -11.48
C ILE A 27 26.28 17.00 -10.99
N ALA A 28 26.18 18.11 -11.74
CA ALA A 28 25.47 19.28 -11.28
C ALA A 28 23.95 19.05 -11.17
N GLY A 29 23.38 19.24 -9.98
CA GLY A 29 21.92 19.24 -9.78
C GLY A 29 21.31 20.61 -10.09
N ASP A 30 20.32 20.67 -11.00
CA ASP A 30 19.74 21.90 -11.56
C ASP A 30 20.83 22.86 -12.07
N PRO A 31 21.49 22.54 -13.20
CA PRO A 31 22.73 23.18 -13.60
C PRO A 31 22.58 24.69 -13.84
N ARG A 32 23.51 25.45 -13.29
CA ARG A 32 23.67 26.89 -13.51
C ARG A 32 25.01 27.15 -14.19
N VAL A 33 25.02 28.07 -15.15
CA VAL A 33 26.21 28.43 -15.90
C VAL A 33 26.63 29.84 -15.50
N THR A 34 27.91 30.03 -15.26
CA THR A 34 28.48 31.35 -15.01
C THR A 34 28.59 32.16 -16.29
N SER A 35 28.26 33.45 -16.25
CA SER A 35 28.38 34.34 -17.41
C SER A 35 29.83 34.61 -17.81
N CYS A 36 30.77 34.58 -16.87
CA CYS A 36 32.17 34.94 -17.09
C CYS A 36 33.04 33.82 -17.70
N CYS A 37 32.93 32.59 -17.21
CA CYS A 37 33.79 31.47 -17.65
C CYS A 37 33.00 30.27 -18.17
N HIS A 38 31.67 30.39 -18.27
CA HIS A 38 30.77 29.37 -18.80
C HIS A 38 30.89 27.99 -18.14
N ARG A 39 31.28 27.96 -16.86
CA ARG A 39 31.37 26.74 -16.06
C ARG A 39 30.03 26.41 -15.40
N VAL A 40 29.74 25.12 -15.29
CA VAL A 40 28.50 24.56 -14.74
C VAL A 40 28.62 24.36 -13.22
N PHE A 41 27.58 24.71 -12.48
CA PHE A 41 27.45 24.60 -11.03
C PHE A 41 26.09 24.01 -10.64
N CYS A 42 25.97 23.41 -9.47
CA CYS A 42 24.64 23.06 -8.92
C CYS A 42 23.88 24.33 -8.54
N ALA A 43 22.56 24.35 -8.64
CA ALA A 43 21.75 25.47 -8.15
C ALA A 43 21.98 25.80 -6.67
N LYS A 44 22.20 24.78 -5.83
CA LYS A 44 22.50 24.94 -4.40
C LYS A 44 23.86 25.58 -4.12
N ASP A 45 24.82 25.37 -5.02
CA ASP A 45 26.20 25.86 -4.88
C ASP A 45 26.38 27.19 -5.65
N ALA A 46 25.38 27.58 -6.45
CA ALA A 46 25.35 28.80 -7.25
C ALA A 46 24.61 29.93 -6.51
N ASP A 47 24.97 30.19 -5.25
CA ASP A 47 24.42 31.29 -4.45
C ASP A 47 25.29 32.56 -4.61
N PRO A 48 24.79 33.63 -5.25
CA PRO A 48 25.54 34.87 -5.43
C PRO A 48 26.04 35.49 -4.11
N ASN A 49 25.31 35.28 -3.01
CA ASN A 49 25.66 35.89 -1.72
C ASN A 49 26.92 35.28 -1.10
N GLN A 50 27.28 34.04 -1.48
CA GLN A 50 28.48 33.36 -0.99
C GLN A 50 29.75 33.85 -1.69
N TYR A 51 29.63 34.51 -2.84
CA TYR A 51 30.74 34.84 -3.73
C TYR A 51 30.86 36.35 -3.99
N GLN A 52 30.82 37.14 -2.92
CA GLN A 52 30.94 38.62 -2.97
C GLN A 52 32.29 39.09 -3.56
N ASN A 53 33.31 38.23 -3.54
CA ASN A 53 34.65 38.54 -4.04
C ASN A 53 34.88 38.15 -5.51
N GLY A 54 33.81 37.80 -6.24
CA GLY A 54 33.87 37.38 -7.64
C GLY A 54 33.69 35.88 -7.83
N CYS A 55 33.70 35.46 -9.09
CA CYS A 55 33.46 34.08 -9.51
C CYS A 55 34.39 33.10 -8.75
N PRO A 56 33.87 31.99 -8.19
CA PRO A 56 34.68 31.05 -7.42
C PRO A 56 35.81 30.38 -8.22
N LEU A 57 35.79 30.44 -9.56
CA LEU A 57 36.81 29.83 -10.41
C LEU A 57 37.79 30.84 -11.01
N CYS A 58 37.28 31.85 -11.72
CA CYS A 58 38.13 32.81 -12.43
C CYS A 58 38.31 34.15 -11.68
N ARG A 59 37.61 34.34 -10.55
CA ARG A 59 37.64 35.57 -9.72
C ARG A 59 37.14 36.83 -10.43
N GLU A 60 36.46 36.69 -11.57
CA GLU A 60 35.81 37.81 -12.25
C GLU A 60 34.76 38.46 -11.34
N LYS A 61 34.75 39.79 -11.24
CA LYS A 61 33.90 40.50 -10.28
C LYS A 61 32.48 40.68 -10.79
N ASP A 62 32.34 40.92 -12.09
CA ASP A 62 31.04 41.06 -12.74
C ASP A 62 30.63 39.71 -13.33
N PHE A 63 29.93 38.91 -12.52
CA PHE A 63 29.45 37.61 -12.93
C PHE A 63 28.09 37.30 -12.30
N HIS A 64 27.35 36.42 -12.95
CA HIS A 64 26.09 35.89 -12.45
C HIS A 64 25.90 34.45 -12.90
N PHE A 65 24.99 33.76 -12.22
CA PHE A 65 24.62 32.38 -12.52
C PHE A 65 23.31 32.36 -13.31
N GLU A 66 23.34 31.78 -14.50
CA GLU A 66 22.17 31.63 -15.36
C GLU A 66 21.67 30.19 -15.38
N ARG A 67 20.36 30.00 -15.52
CA ARG A 67 19.82 28.67 -15.85
C ARG A 67 20.21 28.32 -17.27
N SER A 68 20.73 27.12 -17.46
CA SER A 68 21.02 26.63 -18.81
C SER A 68 20.12 25.43 -19.14
N PRO A 69 19.04 25.62 -19.92
CA PRO A 69 18.21 24.53 -20.41
C PRO A 69 19.01 23.47 -21.18
N LYS A 70 20.01 23.89 -21.97
CA LYS A 70 20.88 22.99 -22.75
C LYS A 70 21.63 21.99 -21.86
N HIS A 71 22.36 22.48 -20.85
CA HIS A 71 23.05 21.60 -19.88
C HIS A 71 22.08 20.72 -19.08
N LYS A 72 20.86 21.19 -18.80
CA LYS A 72 19.84 20.37 -18.15
C LYS A 72 19.39 19.21 -19.05
N GLU A 73 19.13 19.48 -20.33
CA GLU A 73 18.79 18.44 -21.32
C GLU A 73 19.93 17.43 -21.50
N LEU A 74 21.18 17.89 -21.54
CA LEU A 74 22.36 17.02 -21.61
C LEU A 74 22.49 16.11 -20.38
N LEU A 75 22.25 16.66 -19.18
CA LEU A 75 22.22 15.87 -17.95
C LEU A 75 21.12 14.81 -18.00
N GLU A 76 19.92 15.16 -18.45
CA GLU A 76 18.78 14.23 -18.53
C GLU A 76 19.07 13.02 -19.45
N GLN A 77 19.94 13.19 -20.46
CA GLN A 77 20.38 12.12 -21.36
C GLN A 77 21.49 11.23 -20.78
N LEU A 78 22.18 11.65 -19.72
CA LEU A 78 23.21 10.82 -19.08
C LEU A 78 22.57 9.60 -18.42
N THR A 79 23.18 8.43 -18.62
CA THR A 79 22.79 7.22 -17.88
C THR A 79 23.73 6.97 -16.72
N ILE A 80 23.17 6.77 -15.53
CA ILE A 80 23.88 6.41 -14.31
C ILE A 80 23.62 4.94 -14.01
N LYS A 81 24.66 4.20 -13.61
CA LYS A 81 24.51 2.85 -13.09
C LYS A 81 24.11 2.91 -11.61
N CYS A 82 22.94 2.36 -11.29
CA CYS A 82 22.48 2.23 -9.91
C CYS A 82 23.16 1.04 -9.22
N VAL A 83 23.12 1.01 -7.88
CA VAL A 83 23.55 -0.12 -7.04
C VAL A 83 22.79 -1.41 -7.37
N CYS A 84 21.55 -1.31 -7.86
CA CYS A 84 20.81 -2.48 -8.38
C CYS A 84 21.31 -2.98 -9.74
N SER A 85 22.38 -2.39 -10.28
CA SER A 85 22.96 -2.67 -11.60
C SER A 85 22.12 -2.25 -12.81
N GLU A 86 20.98 -1.58 -12.61
CA GLU A 86 20.22 -0.95 -13.70
C GLU A 86 20.89 0.35 -14.16
N TYR A 87 20.84 0.62 -15.46
CA TYR A 87 21.24 1.89 -16.05
C TYR A 87 20.02 2.79 -16.20
N ILE A 88 20.13 4.02 -15.72
CA ILE A 88 18.98 4.90 -15.49
C ILE A 88 19.33 6.28 -15.99
N ALA A 89 18.44 6.90 -16.75
CA ALA A 89 18.58 8.31 -17.09
C ALA A 89 18.72 9.15 -15.81
N HIS A 90 19.67 10.09 -15.77
CA HIS A 90 19.94 10.91 -14.60
C HIS A 90 18.68 11.68 -14.16
N GLY A 91 17.86 12.13 -15.11
CA GLY A 91 16.57 12.77 -14.83
C GLY A 91 15.60 11.88 -14.03
N ASP A 92 15.71 10.56 -14.18
CA ASP A 92 14.89 9.57 -13.48
C ASP A 92 15.59 8.95 -12.26
N TYR A 93 16.85 9.30 -12.00
CA TYR A 93 17.66 8.65 -10.97
C TYR A 93 17.09 8.86 -9.57
N GLU A 94 16.66 10.08 -9.23
CA GLU A 94 16.02 10.36 -7.93
C GLU A 94 14.71 9.57 -7.76
N ASN A 95 13.90 9.49 -8.81
CA ASN A 95 12.67 8.68 -8.82
C ASN A 95 12.97 7.19 -8.66
N HIS A 96 14.04 6.69 -9.28
CA HIS A 96 14.46 5.32 -9.12
C HIS A 96 15.00 5.03 -7.71
N LEU A 97 15.83 5.89 -7.12
CA LEU A 97 16.34 5.70 -5.75
C LEU A 97 15.20 5.51 -4.75
N ASN A 98 14.10 6.24 -4.94
CA ASN A 98 12.88 6.13 -4.14
C ASN A 98 12.10 4.82 -4.37
N ARG A 99 12.39 4.07 -5.43
CA ARG A 99 11.71 2.81 -5.82
C ARG A 99 12.62 1.58 -5.76
N CYS A 100 13.92 1.80 -5.68
CA CYS A 100 14.92 0.74 -5.79
C CYS A 100 14.99 -0.05 -4.49
N LEU A 101 14.79 -1.36 -4.61
CA LEU A 101 14.82 -2.28 -3.47
C LEU A 101 16.22 -2.41 -2.87
N ASN A 102 17.26 -2.10 -3.65
CA ASN A 102 18.65 -2.19 -3.23
C ASN A 102 19.22 -0.86 -2.73
N THR A 103 18.42 0.22 -2.72
CA THR A 103 18.82 1.47 -2.08
C THR A 103 19.05 1.21 -0.59
N ARG A 104 20.19 1.67 -0.10
CA ARG A 104 20.56 1.60 1.31
C ARG A 104 20.12 2.87 2.02
N PHE A 105 19.42 2.72 3.13
CA PHE A 105 18.87 3.78 3.95
C PHE A 105 19.41 3.67 5.37
N THR A 106 19.73 4.81 5.97
CA THR A 106 20.02 4.89 7.41
C THR A 106 18.74 5.16 8.19
N CYS A 107 18.60 4.58 9.38
CA CYS A 107 17.52 4.95 10.29
C CYS A 107 17.58 6.48 10.59
N PRO A 108 16.46 7.22 10.46
CA PRO A 108 16.44 8.66 10.71
C PRO A 108 16.50 9.01 12.20
N HIS A 109 16.21 8.06 13.08
CA HIS A 109 16.19 8.30 14.52
C HIS A 109 17.60 8.55 15.05
N THR A 110 17.81 9.68 15.72
CA THR A 110 19.12 10.14 16.20
C THR A 110 19.80 9.13 17.12
N ALA A 111 19.05 8.57 18.07
CA ALA A 111 19.55 7.53 18.97
C ALA A 111 20.06 6.26 18.25
N CYS A 112 19.53 5.93 17.06
CA CYS A 112 20.03 4.82 16.26
C CYS A 112 21.29 5.17 15.48
N ARG A 113 21.42 6.41 14.99
CA ARG A 113 22.66 6.92 14.39
C ARG A 113 23.82 6.94 15.38
N GLU A 114 23.55 7.24 16.65
CA GLU A 114 24.58 7.35 17.69
C GLU A 114 25.04 6.00 18.22
N LYS A 115 24.14 5.01 18.31
CA LYS A 115 24.45 3.69 18.91
C LYS A 115 25.09 2.70 17.94
N ASN A 116 24.71 2.74 16.67
CA ASN A 116 25.24 1.83 15.66
C ASN A 116 25.79 2.66 14.50
N SER A 117 27.09 2.55 14.25
CA SER A 117 27.74 3.19 13.12
C SER A 117 26.99 2.82 11.83
N LEU A 118 26.48 3.85 11.12
CA LEU A 118 26.07 3.82 9.71
C LEU A 118 25.37 2.54 9.24
N THR A 119 24.52 1.92 10.07
CA THR A 119 23.89 0.67 9.66
C THR A 119 22.91 0.98 8.54
N GLU A 120 23.23 0.44 7.37
CA GLU A 120 22.53 0.68 6.12
C GLU A 120 21.55 -0.46 5.86
N TYR A 121 20.27 -0.11 5.81
CA TYR A 121 19.17 -1.04 5.61
C TYR A 121 18.66 -0.93 4.18
N ASN A 122 18.30 -2.04 3.53
CA ASN A 122 17.42 -1.95 2.37
C ASN A 122 15.99 -1.52 2.80
N SER A 123 15.11 -1.22 1.84
CA SER A 123 13.74 -0.75 2.15
C SER A 123 12.98 -1.67 3.11
N GLN A 124 13.08 -2.99 2.94
CA GLN A 124 12.36 -3.97 3.75
C GLN A 124 12.98 -4.14 5.14
N GLU A 125 14.31 -4.10 5.22
CA GLU A 125 15.06 -4.12 6.47
C GLU A 125 14.79 -2.85 7.29
N LEU A 126 14.73 -1.68 6.66
CA LEU A 126 14.45 -0.41 7.33
C LEU A 126 13.05 -0.43 7.91
N VAL A 127 12.07 -0.87 7.12
CA VAL A 127 10.68 -0.99 7.57
C VAL A 127 10.57 -1.96 8.75
N SER A 128 11.26 -3.10 8.70
CA SER A 128 11.31 -4.07 9.81
C SER A 128 11.97 -3.48 11.05
N HIS A 129 13.06 -2.72 10.88
CA HIS A 129 13.74 -2.01 11.96
C HIS A 129 12.83 -0.96 12.61
N LEU A 130 12.22 -0.08 11.82
CA LEU A 130 11.30 0.95 12.29
C LEU A 130 10.10 0.32 13.03
N GLY A 131 9.51 -0.75 12.49
CA GLY A 131 8.39 -1.45 13.13
C GLY A 131 8.75 -2.16 14.43
N ARG A 132 10.02 -2.54 14.64
CA ARG A 132 10.49 -3.23 15.86
C ARG A 132 10.97 -2.26 16.94
N TYR A 133 11.69 -1.21 16.55
CA TYR A 133 12.42 -0.36 17.49
C TYR A 133 11.85 1.06 17.61
N HIS A 134 11.04 1.49 16.65
CA HIS A 134 10.48 2.84 16.59
C HIS A 134 8.98 2.82 16.29
N CYS A 135 8.26 1.76 16.71
CA CYS A 135 6.86 1.56 16.35
C CYS A 135 5.97 2.76 16.70
N ASP A 136 6.27 3.47 17.79
CA ASP A 136 5.54 4.65 18.24
C ASP A 136 5.77 5.88 17.34
N GLU A 137 6.88 5.92 16.61
CA GLU A 137 7.27 7.04 15.75
C GLU A 137 7.05 6.76 14.26
N VAL A 138 6.72 5.53 13.86
CA VAL A 138 6.47 5.16 12.45
C VAL A 138 5.42 6.05 11.77
N PRO A 139 4.32 6.48 12.40
CA PRO A 139 3.39 7.42 11.76
C PRO A 139 4.06 8.74 11.37
N VAL A 140 4.96 9.25 12.21
CA VAL A 140 5.70 10.49 11.98
C VAL A 140 6.83 10.25 10.97
N LEU A 141 7.63 9.21 11.18
CA LEU A 141 8.77 8.85 10.33
C LEU A 141 8.35 8.42 8.91
N GLY A 142 7.20 7.76 8.79
CA GLY A 142 6.61 7.39 7.50
C GLY A 142 6.24 8.62 6.67
N THR A 143 5.79 9.71 7.29
CA THR A 143 5.51 10.97 6.59
C THR A 143 6.78 11.70 6.13
N THR A 144 7.92 11.51 6.81
CA THR A 144 9.21 12.11 6.40
C THR A 144 9.80 11.45 5.16
N TYR A 145 9.58 10.15 4.95
CA TYR A 145 9.95 9.45 3.72
C TYR A 145 8.96 9.69 2.57
N ILE A 146 7.74 10.11 2.88
CA ILE A 146 6.69 10.45 1.91
C ILE A 146 6.53 11.97 1.86
N LYS A 147 7.47 12.67 1.20
CA LYS A 147 7.35 14.13 0.99
C LYS A 147 6.00 14.47 0.33
N LYS A 148 5.17 15.29 0.97
CA LYS A 148 3.85 15.73 0.46
C LYS A 148 3.89 16.27 -0.98
N SER A 149 4.97 16.95 -1.37
CA SER A 149 5.16 17.47 -2.74
C SER A 149 5.52 16.41 -3.78
N SER A 150 6.06 15.25 -3.37
CA SER A 150 6.26 14.09 -4.26
C SER A 150 5.00 13.23 -4.37
N VAL A 151 4.07 13.32 -3.40
CA VAL A 151 2.78 12.58 -3.40
C VAL A 151 1.90 12.95 -4.59
N GLU A 152 1.75 14.24 -4.91
CA GLU A 152 0.94 14.67 -6.07
C GLU A 152 1.51 14.18 -7.42
N SER A 153 2.85 14.16 -7.52
CA SER A 153 3.58 13.66 -8.69
C SER A 153 3.59 12.13 -8.76
N TYR A 154 3.61 11.42 -7.62
CA TYR A 154 3.52 9.96 -7.53
C TYR A 154 2.10 9.42 -7.75
N ARG A 155 1.07 10.14 -7.30
CA ARG A 155 -0.35 9.80 -7.50
C ARG A 155 -0.72 9.79 -8.99
N LYS A 156 -0.04 10.62 -9.79
CA LYS A 156 -0.14 10.62 -11.25
C LYS A 156 0.69 9.53 -11.95
N ALA A 157 1.62 8.86 -11.25
CA ALA A 157 2.67 8.07 -11.89
C ALA A 157 2.71 6.57 -11.55
N SER A 158 1.92 5.98 -10.62
CA SER A 158 2.11 4.55 -10.35
C SER A 158 1.01 3.77 -9.62
N ASN A 159 0.68 2.59 -10.17
CA ASN A 159 0.03 1.46 -9.49
C ASN A 159 0.83 0.92 -8.27
N LYS A 160 2.13 1.23 -8.16
CA LYS A 160 2.98 0.78 -7.03
C LYS A 160 2.90 1.69 -5.80
N TYR A 161 2.41 2.93 -5.92
CA TYR A 161 2.07 3.75 -4.74
C TYR A 161 0.93 3.09 -3.99
N ASP A 162 -0.11 2.66 -4.72
CA ASP A 162 -1.17 1.82 -4.18
C ASP A 162 -0.58 0.57 -3.53
N ASP A 163 0.41 -0.12 -4.11
CA ASP A 163 1.01 -1.30 -3.47
C ASP A 163 1.86 -0.98 -2.22
N LEU A 164 2.61 0.13 -2.18
CA LEU A 164 3.41 0.52 -1.00
C LEU A 164 2.51 1.02 0.14
N VAL A 165 1.55 1.89 -0.18
CA VAL A 165 0.48 2.34 0.72
C VAL A 165 -0.31 1.13 1.18
N LYS A 166 -0.74 0.26 0.27
CA LYS A 166 -1.41 -1.01 0.63
C LYS A 166 -0.50 -1.91 1.44
N THR A 167 0.81 -1.97 1.24
CA THR A 167 1.71 -2.80 2.08
C THR A 167 1.88 -2.19 3.48
N LEU A 168 2.11 -0.89 3.57
CA LEU A 168 2.14 -0.13 4.84
C LEU A 168 0.80 -0.28 5.58
N TYR A 169 -0.32 -0.05 4.93
CA TYR A 169 -1.64 -0.05 5.56
C TYR A 169 -2.29 -1.43 5.69
N SER A 170 -1.94 -2.43 4.88
CA SER A 170 -2.53 -3.80 4.96
C SER A 170 -1.64 -4.81 5.70
N VAL A 171 -0.33 -4.56 5.80
CA VAL A 171 0.60 -5.49 6.46
C VAL A 171 1.21 -4.88 7.72
N ILE A 172 1.68 -3.63 7.65
CA ILE A 172 2.46 -3.03 8.74
C ILE A 172 1.53 -2.45 9.79
N TYR A 173 0.54 -1.64 9.40
CA TYR A 173 -0.44 -1.10 10.33
C TYR A 173 -1.18 -2.20 11.11
N PRO A 174 -1.78 -3.24 10.50
CA PRO A 174 -2.49 -4.27 11.26
C PRO A 174 -1.59 -5.05 12.22
N LYS A 175 -0.31 -5.27 11.86
CA LYS A 175 0.67 -5.90 12.75
C LYS A 175 1.08 -4.98 13.90
N MET A 176 1.33 -3.70 13.61
CA MET A 176 1.62 -2.70 14.64
C MET A 176 0.45 -2.56 15.60
N ILE A 177 -0.78 -2.45 15.07
CA ILE A 177 -2.01 -2.41 15.84
C ILE A 177 -2.14 -3.66 16.70
N ASN A 178 -1.91 -4.86 16.15
CA ASN A 178 -1.93 -6.10 16.93
C ASN A 178 -0.88 -6.14 18.05
N ILE A 179 0.36 -5.72 17.76
CA ILE A 179 1.46 -5.70 18.73
C ILE A 179 1.15 -4.67 19.82
N GLN A 180 0.67 -3.48 19.47
CA GLN A 180 0.29 -2.46 20.42
C GLN A 180 -0.92 -2.87 21.25
N LEU A 181 -1.97 -3.46 20.66
CA LEU A 181 -3.12 -4.01 21.39
C LEU A 181 -2.72 -5.14 22.35
N LYS A 182 -1.74 -5.97 21.98
CA LYS A 182 -1.18 -7.00 22.88
C LYS A 182 -0.30 -6.42 23.98
N ASN A 183 0.35 -5.28 23.73
CA ASN A 183 1.22 -4.60 24.69
C ASN A 183 0.49 -3.56 25.56
N LEU A 184 -0.72 -3.14 25.18
CA LEU A 184 -1.61 -2.31 26.00
C LEU A 184 -1.97 -3.14 27.25
N SER A 185 -1.25 -2.86 28.33
CA SER A 185 -1.43 -3.52 29.64
C SER A 185 -2.90 -3.51 30.09
N SER A 186 -3.28 -4.44 30.97
CA SER A 186 -4.61 -4.56 31.57
C SER A 186 -5.18 -3.27 32.18
N ASN A 187 -4.34 -2.25 32.43
CA ASN A 187 -4.75 -0.94 32.96
C ASN A 187 -5.36 0.02 31.91
N GLN A 188 -5.18 -0.22 30.60
CA GLN A 188 -5.71 0.67 29.54
C GLN A 188 -7.12 0.32 29.05
N GLN A 189 -7.72 -0.78 29.51
CA GLN A 189 -9.15 -1.06 29.25
C GLN A 189 -10.09 0.02 29.82
N ASN A 190 -9.58 0.90 30.69
CA ASN A 190 -10.31 2.03 31.23
C ASN A 190 -10.35 3.27 30.33
N ALA A 191 -9.55 3.31 29.26
CA ALA A 191 -9.54 4.44 28.33
C ALA A 191 -10.92 4.65 27.71
N ALA A 192 -11.33 5.91 27.55
CA ALA A 192 -12.65 6.28 26.99
C ALA A 192 -12.90 5.67 25.59
N ILE A 193 -11.82 5.35 24.87
CA ILE A 193 -11.85 4.76 23.53
C ILE A 193 -12.47 3.37 23.52
N PHE A 194 -12.23 2.59 24.59
CA PHE A 194 -12.81 1.25 24.80
C PHE A 194 -14.13 1.31 25.56
N LYS A 195 -14.84 2.44 25.53
CA LYS A 195 -16.17 2.57 26.14
C LYS A 195 -17.22 2.86 25.07
N CYS A 196 -18.39 2.26 25.22
CA CYS A 196 -19.55 2.64 24.43
C CYS A 196 -20.08 4.01 24.92
N PRO A 197 -21.02 4.65 24.21
CA PRO A 197 -21.61 5.93 24.62
C PRO A 197 -22.29 5.91 26.01
N GLN A 198 -22.63 4.72 26.51
CA GLN A 198 -23.20 4.50 27.85
C GLN A 198 -22.13 4.27 28.92
N GLY A 199 -20.83 4.35 28.59
CA GLY A 199 -19.71 4.18 29.51
C GLY A 199 -19.27 2.74 29.78
N HIS A 200 -19.93 1.73 29.19
CA HIS A 200 -19.56 0.33 29.37
C HIS A 200 -18.31 -0.04 28.56
N THR A 201 -17.46 -0.91 29.11
CA THR A 201 -16.26 -1.41 28.44
C THR A 201 -16.61 -2.25 27.23
N LEU A 202 -15.90 -2.02 26.13
CA LEU A 202 -15.94 -2.81 24.91
C LEU A 202 -14.97 -3.99 25.05
N ILE A 203 -15.43 -5.18 24.68
CA ILE A 203 -14.66 -6.41 24.73
C ILE A 203 -14.32 -6.80 23.29
N GLU A 204 -13.05 -7.13 23.03
CA GLU A 204 -12.67 -7.68 21.74
C GLU A 204 -13.34 -9.04 21.56
N ALA A 205 -14.16 -9.16 20.52
CA ALA A 205 -14.84 -10.38 20.16
C ALA A 205 -14.78 -10.57 18.65
N ASP A 206 -14.47 -11.80 18.23
CA ASP A 206 -14.76 -12.23 16.87
C ASP A 206 -16.27 -12.10 16.62
N HIS A 207 -16.65 -11.72 15.40
CA HIS A 207 -18.05 -11.53 15.03
C HIS A 207 -18.98 -12.71 15.39
N THR A 208 -18.46 -13.95 15.40
CA THR A 208 -19.16 -15.20 15.79
C THR A 208 -19.35 -15.35 17.30
N LYS A 209 -18.54 -14.68 18.12
CA LYS A 209 -18.56 -14.79 19.58
C LYS A 209 -19.33 -13.66 20.28
N ARG A 210 -19.84 -12.70 19.51
CA ARG A 210 -20.62 -11.58 20.06
C ARG A 210 -21.96 -12.06 20.58
N LYS A 211 -22.36 -11.54 21.75
CA LYS A 211 -23.62 -11.87 22.42
C LYS A 211 -24.43 -10.61 22.66
N ARG A 212 -25.74 -10.72 22.50
CA ARG A 212 -26.71 -9.71 22.94
C ARG A 212 -26.74 -9.66 24.48
N ARG A 213 -27.40 -8.64 25.02
CA ARG A 213 -27.60 -8.49 26.48
C ARG A 213 -28.21 -9.74 27.15
N ASN A 214 -29.06 -10.47 26.43
CA ASN A 214 -29.70 -11.70 26.89
C ASN A 214 -28.83 -12.97 26.70
N GLY A 215 -27.56 -12.83 26.30
CA GLY A 215 -26.64 -13.94 26.08
C GLY A 215 -26.77 -14.63 24.72
N VAL A 216 -27.79 -14.29 23.92
CA VAL A 216 -27.98 -14.87 22.58
C VAL A 216 -26.91 -14.37 21.63
N VAL A 217 -26.24 -15.29 20.92
CA VAL A 217 -25.23 -14.97 19.91
C VAL A 217 -25.89 -14.25 18.72
N TYR A 218 -25.23 -13.24 18.17
CA TYR A 218 -25.72 -12.59 16.95
C TYR A 218 -25.69 -13.57 15.77
N THR A 219 -26.81 -13.71 15.07
CA THR A 219 -26.94 -14.59 13.89
C THR A 219 -26.53 -13.93 12.58
N SER A 220 -26.06 -12.67 12.62
CA SER A 220 -25.67 -11.94 11.41
C SER A 220 -24.34 -12.45 10.85
N ASN A 221 -24.25 -12.60 9.53
CA ASN A 221 -23.03 -12.93 8.76
C ASN A 221 -22.00 -11.78 8.77
N GLY A 222 -21.72 -11.21 9.93
CA GLY A 222 -20.87 -10.03 10.06
C GLY A 222 -21.32 -9.05 11.15
N PHE A 223 -20.67 -7.89 11.18
CA PHE A 223 -20.94 -6.80 12.12
C PHE A 223 -20.98 -5.44 11.42
N SER A 224 -21.64 -4.47 12.03
CA SER A 224 -21.65 -3.07 11.57
C SER A 224 -20.98 -2.20 12.60
N CYS A 225 -19.95 -1.44 12.22
CA CYS A 225 -19.29 -0.51 13.13
C CYS A 225 -20.21 0.70 13.39
N ASP A 226 -20.51 0.99 14.66
CA ASP A 226 -21.38 2.10 15.03
C ASP A 226 -20.74 3.48 14.85
N VAL A 227 -19.40 3.54 14.77
CA VAL A 227 -18.64 4.78 14.56
C VAL A 227 -18.60 5.15 13.08
N CYS A 228 -18.09 4.27 12.23
CA CYS A 228 -17.94 4.54 10.79
C CYS A 228 -19.09 4.04 9.90
N ARG A 229 -20.08 3.36 10.49
CA ARG A 229 -21.26 2.77 9.82
C ARG A 229 -20.94 1.73 8.74
N ARG A 230 -19.71 1.23 8.69
CA ARG A 230 -19.29 0.18 7.74
C ARG A 230 -19.71 -1.20 8.21
N VAL A 231 -20.06 -2.06 7.25
CA VAL A 231 -20.44 -3.46 7.46
C VAL A 231 -19.25 -4.37 7.10
N PHE A 232 -18.93 -5.30 7.98
CA PHE A 232 -17.83 -6.25 7.85
C PHE A 232 -18.41 -7.66 7.83
N ALA A 233 -18.09 -8.45 6.81
CA ALA A 233 -18.58 -9.82 6.69
C ALA A 233 -17.97 -10.78 7.73
N SER A 234 -16.76 -10.47 8.22
CA SER A 234 -16.05 -11.26 9.23
C SER A 234 -15.00 -10.41 9.95
N GLY A 235 -14.40 -10.99 11.00
CA GLY A 235 -13.28 -10.41 11.75
C GLY A 235 -13.63 -10.01 13.17
N SER A 236 -12.64 -9.43 13.85
CA SER A 236 -12.74 -8.97 15.23
C SER A 236 -13.25 -7.53 15.33
N SER A 237 -13.99 -7.27 16.40
CA SER A 237 -14.52 -5.95 16.75
C SER A 237 -14.51 -5.75 18.25
N TRP A 238 -14.55 -4.50 18.69
CA TRP A 238 -14.76 -4.14 20.10
C TRP A 238 -16.25 -3.99 20.33
N HIS A 239 -16.84 -4.99 21.00
CA HIS A 239 -18.27 -5.14 21.18
C HIS A 239 -18.70 -4.80 22.60
N CYS A 240 -19.83 -4.11 22.74
CA CYS A 240 -20.54 -3.96 24.00
C CYS A 240 -21.98 -4.45 23.87
N SER A 241 -22.39 -5.33 24.78
CA SER A 241 -23.74 -5.92 24.82
C SER A 241 -24.76 -5.09 25.61
N CYS A 242 -24.52 -3.78 25.83
CA CYS A 242 -25.39 -2.97 26.70
C CYS A 242 -26.79 -2.71 26.14
N THR A 243 -26.97 -2.84 24.82
CA THR A 243 -28.26 -2.74 24.12
C THR A 243 -28.58 -4.04 23.39
N ASN A 244 -29.83 -4.21 22.94
CA ASN A 244 -30.23 -5.37 22.14
C ASN A 244 -29.56 -5.41 20.75
N GLY A 245 -29.16 -4.24 20.22
CA GLY A 245 -28.38 -4.13 18.99
C GLY A 245 -26.87 -4.24 19.19
N GLY A 246 -26.41 -4.09 20.44
CA GLY A 246 -25.00 -3.96 20.77
C GLY A 246 -24.44 -2.59 20.40
N TYR A 247 -23.16 -2.42 20.65
CA TYR A 247 -22.35 -1.33 20.10
C TYR A 247 -21.01 -1.90 19.66
N ASP A 248 -20.69 -1.77 18.38
CA ASP A 248 -19.49 -2.33 17.77
C ASP A 248 -18.56 -1.21 17.29
N LYS A 249 -17.27 -1.29 17.64
CA LYS A 249 -16.21 -0.53 16.97
C LYS A 249 -15.34 -1.46 16.13
N CYS A 250 -15.13 -1.13 14.86
CA CYS A 250 -14.14 -1.82 14.05
C CYS A 250 -12.72 -1.44 14.50
N ILE A 251 -11.76 -2.30 14.15
CA ILE A 251 -10.34 -2.10 14.46
C ILE A 251 -9.83 -0.73 13.98
N ASP A 252 -10.21 -0.31 12.77
CA ASP A 252 -9.77 0.97 12.21
C ASP A 252 -10.22 2.14 13.11
N CYS A 253 -11.49 2.16 13.53
CA CYS A 253 -12.02 3.21 14.41
C CYS A 253 -11.34 3.24 15.77
N VAL A 254 -11.07 2.08 16.37
CA VAL A 254 -10.34 2.00 17.65
C VAL A 254 -8.94 2.58 17.51
N VAL A 255 -8.28 2.30 16.39
CA VAL A 255 -6.92 2.81 16.10
C VAL A 255 -6.94 4.31 15.86
N PHE A 256 -7.88 4.82 15.06
CA PHE A 256 -8.03 6.25 14.86
C PHE A 256 -8.20 7.00 16.19
N ASP A 257 -9.08 6.48 17.04
CA ASP A 257 -9.32 7.05 18.36
C ASP A 257 -8.08 6.94 19.28
N LEU A 258 -7.35 5.81 19.27
CA LEU A 258 -6.14 5.58 20.09
C LEU A 258 -5.00 6.55 19.81
N TYR A 259 -4.75 6.84 18.54
CA TYR A 259 -3.64 7.68 18.14
C TYR A 259 -4.04 9.13 17.87
N ASN A 260 -5.30 9.49 18.14
CA ASN A 260 -5.87 10.79 17.81
C ASN A 260 -5.56 11.20 16.36
N LEU A 261 -5.63 10.21 15.45
CA LEU A 261 -5.30 10.40 14.04
C LEU A 261 -6.50 11.04 13.35
N ASP A 262 -6.58 12.36 13.40
CA ASP A 262 -7.57 13.13 12.63
C ASP A 262 -7.07 13.38 11.20
N ASP A 263 -6.46 12.37 10.59
CA ASP A 263 -5.84 12.50 9.27
C ASP A 263 -6.88 12.22 8.15
N PRO A 264 -7.27 13.24 7.36
CA PRO A 264 -8.18 13.06 6.23
C PRO A 264 -7.64 12.11 5.17
N VAL A 265 -6.32 11.94 5.04
CA VAL A 265 -5.68 10.99 4.10
C VAL A 265 -5.94 9.55 4.51
N LEU A 266 -5.90 9.25 5.80
CA LEU A 266 -6.22 7.93 6.31
C LEU A 266 -7.73 7.62 6.22
N LYS A 267 -8.58 8.61 6.50
CA LYS A 267 -10.03 8.51 6.23
C LYS A 267 -10.29 8.24 4.75
N LEU A 268 -9.56 8.90 3.85
CA LEU A 268 -9.64 8.68 2.40
C LEU A 268 -9.12 7.29 1.98
N ALA A 269 -7.94 6.87 2.45
CA ALA A 269 -7.35 5.57 2.13
C ALA A 269 -8.23 4.39 2.59
N SER A 270 -8.86 4.54 3.77
CA SER A 270 -9.82 3.55 4.26
C SER A 270 -11.10 3.50 3.42
N THR A 271 -11.49 4.62 2.79
CA THR A 271 -12.67 4.71 1.91
C THR A 271 -12.37 4.13 0.54
N ASP A 272 -11.19 4.43 -0.03
CA ASP A 272 -10.71 3.86 -1.29
C ASP A 272 -10.61 2.32 -1.22
N ARG A 273 -10.16 1.76 -0.09
CA ARG A 273 -10.13 0.30 0.11
C ARG A 273 -11.53 -0.33 0.03
N VAL A 274 -12.56 0.34 0.55
CA VAL A 274 -13.95 -0.13 0.49
C VAL A 274 -14.47 -0.06 -0.93
N GLU A 275 -14.24 1.06 -1.63
CA GLU A 275 -14.60 1.16 -3.05
C GLU A 275 -13.90 0.11 -3.90
N GLN A 276 -12.62 -0.16 -3.63
CA GLN A 276 -11.87 -1.22 -4.31
C GLN A 276 -12.45 -2.62 -4.02
N GLN A 277 -12.81 -2.91 -2.76
CA GLN A 277 -13.45 -4.18 -2.40
C GLN A 277 -14.82 -4.34 -3.05
N GLU A 278 -15.63 -3.28 -3.09
CA GLU A 278 -16.94 -3.30 -3.74
C GLU A 278 -16.81 -3.45 -5.26
N ARG A 279 -15.86 -2.75 -5.89
CA ARG A 279 -15.55 -2.94 -7.32
C ARG A 279 -15.07 -4.37 -7.60
N ALA A 280 -14.23 -4.95 -6.74
CA ALA A 280 -13.78 -6.34 -6.86
C ALA A 280 -14.95 -7.33 -6.72
N ARG A 281 -15.84 -7.11 -5.75
CA ARG A 281 -17.07 -7.90 -5.55
C ARG A 281 -17.99 -7.82 -6.76
N GLN A 282 -18.21 -6.62 -7.30
CA GLN A 282 -19.03 -6.42 -8.50
C GLN A 282 -18.43 -7.11 -9.73
N ARG A 283 -17.10 -7.07 -9.89
CA ARG A 283 -16.41 -7.83 -10.95
C ARG A 283 -16.62 -9.34 -10.79
N SER A 284 -16.46 -9.86 -9.57
CA SER A 284 -16.71 -11.27 -9.28
C SER A 284 -18.15 -11.69 -9.60
N LEU A 285 -19.14 -10.88 -9.23
CA LEU A 285 -20.56 -11.16 -9.55
C LEU A 285 -20.83 -11.17 -11.06
N ARG A 286 -20.23 -10.23 -11.81
CA ARG A 286 -20.35 -10.18 -13.28
C ARG A 286 -19.70 -11.41 -13.93
N GLU A 287 -18.55 -11.84 -13.42
CA GLU A 287 -17.85 -13.02 -13.92
C GLU A 287 -18.67 -14.29 -13.67
N SER A 288 -19.22 -14.45 -12.45
CA SER A 288 -20.11 -15.58 -12.14
C SER A 288 -21.35 -15.60 -13.05
N ALA A 289 -21.97 -14.44 -13.30
CA ALA A 289 -23.12 -14.34 -14.20
C ALA A 289 -22.77 -14.62 -15.68
N ARG A 290 -21.53 -14.33 -16.09
CA ARG A 290 -21.02 -14.67 -17.42
C ARG A 290 -20.83 -16.18 -17.56
N VAL A 291 -20.15 -16.81 -16.60
CA VAL A 291 -19.94 -18.27 -16.57
C VAL A 291 -21.29 -19.01 -16.58
N SER A 292 -22.28 -18.54 -15.80
CA SER A 292 -23.62 -19.14 -15.84
C SER A 292 -24.29 -19.04 -17.22
N ARG A 293 -24.12 -17.93 -17.94
CA ARG A 293 -24.67 -17.77 -19.29
C ARG A 293 -23.97 -18.66 -20.32
N GLU A 294 -22.64 -18.73 -20.27
CA GLU A 294 -21.84 -19.60 -21.14
C GLU A 294 -22.23 -21.08 -20.91
N LEU A 295 -22.44 -21.49 -19.65
CA LEU A 295 -22.91 -22.83 -19.32
C LEU A 295 -24.32 -23.10 -19.87
N SER A 296 -25.25 -22.14 -19.75
CA SER A 296 -26.60 -22.27 -20.32
C SER A 296 -26.58 -22.35 -21.84
N GLN A 297 -25.73 -21.58 -22.51
CA GLN A 297 -25.58 -21.63 -23.97
C GLN A 297 -25.02 -22.97 -24.44
N ALA A 298 -23.95 -23.46 -23.79
CA ALA A 298 -23.36 -24.76 -24.10
C ALA A 298 -24.35 -25.93 -23.90
N LEU A 299 -25.28 -25.81 -22.94
CA LEU A 299 -26.35 -26.78 -22.74
C LEU A 299 -27.45 -26.70 -23.81
N THR A 300 -27.64 -25.53 -24.43
CA THR A 300 -28.70 -25.30 -25.43
C THR A 300 -28.21 -25.66 -26.85
N GLU A 301 -26.94 -25.39 -27.17
CA GLU A 301 -26.33 -25.76 -28.47
C GLU A 301 -26.24 -27.28 -28.70
N HIS A 302 -26.37 -28.10 -27.65
CA HIS A 302 -26.41 -29.56 -27.78
C HIS A 302 -27.79 -30.15 -28.05
N VAL A 303 -28.83 -29.33 -28.27
CA VAL A 303 -30.22 -29.80 -28.44
C VAL A 303 -30.77 -29.56 -29.86
N SER A 304 -29.99 -29.01 -30.80
CA SER A 304 -30.51 -28.59 -32.10
C SER A 304 -29.70 -29.10 -33.28
N ASP A 305 -29.55 -30.42 -33.41
CA ASP A 305 -29.02 -31.06 -34.65
C ASP A 305 -29.50 -32.52 -34.84
N ASP A 306 -30.65 -32.88 -34.27
CA ASP A 306 -31.35 -34.11 -34.68
C ASP A 306 -32.53 -33.70 -35.57
N ASP A 307 -32.27 -33.67 -36.88
CA ASP A 307 -33.27 -33.69 -37.94
C ASP A 307 -34.12 -34.97 -37.80
N ILE A 308 -35.14 -34.90 -36.95
CA ILE A 308 -36.16 -35.95 -36.81
C ILE A 308 -37.32 -35.54 -37.73
N ASP A 309 -37.25 -36.06 -38.96
CA ASP A 309 -38.40 -36.16 -39.84
C ASP A 309 -39.39 -37.19 -39.26
N ASP A 310 -40.60 -36.70 -39.01
CA ASP A 310 -41.92 -37.34 -39.10
C ASP A 310 -42.24 -38.64 -38.33
N ASP A 311 -43.41 -38.53 -37.68
CA ASP A 311 -44.39 -39.57 -37.37
C ASP A 311 -44.00 -40.66 -36.38
N ASP A 312 -44.27 -40.42 -35.10
CA ASP A 312 -45.30 -41.19 -34.37
C ASP A 312 -45.50 -40.66 -32.94
N ASP A 313 -46.78 -40.68 -32.52
CA ASP A 313 -47.28 -40.27 -31.21
C ASP A 313 -46.60 -41.02 -30.06
N ASP A 314 -45.64 -40.40 -29.35
CA ASP A 314 -45.21 -40.89 -28.05
C ASP A 314 -45.01 -39.78 -27.01
N GLN A 315 -45.66 -40.02 -25.87
CA GLN A 315 -45.87 -39.12 -24.75
C GLN A 315 -44.55 -38.85 -24.00
N VAL A 316 -43.89 -37.73 -24.32
CA VAL A 316 -42.62 -37.35 -23.67
C VAL A 316 -42.85 -36.99 -22.20
N ASN A 317 -42.29 -37.80 -21.31
CA ASN A 317 -42.35 -37.63 -19.86
C ASN A 317 -41.37 -36.52 -19.39
N TYR A 318 -41.92 -35.38 -18.96
CA TYR A 318 -41.19 -34.19 -18.52
C TYR A 318 -40.45 -34.32 -17.16
N GLU A 319 -40.56 -35.45 -16.43
CA GLU A 319 -39.93 -35.60 -15.11
C GLU A 319 -38.40 -35.81 -15.12
N LEU A 320 -37.79 -36.17 -16.26
CA LEU A 320 -36.36 -36.54 -16.28
C LEU A 320 -35.41 -35.34 -16.48
N LEU A 321 -35.88 -34.21 -17.00
CA LEU A 321 -35.06 -32.99 -17.21
C LEU A 321 -34.90 -32.15 -15.93
N GLY A 322 -35.80 -32.29 -14.95
CA GLY A 322 -35.68 -31.64 -13.64
C GLY A 322 -34.54 -32.18 -12.76
N SER A 323 -34.05 -33.39 -13.05
CA SER A 323 -33.07 -34.08 -12.19
C SER A 323 -31.61 -33.73 -12.50
N ARG A 324 -31.28 -33.23 -13.71
CA ARG A 324 -29.90 -32.90 -14.09
C ARG A 324 -29.43 -31.51 -13.63
N LEU A 325 -30.35 -30.58 -13.37
CA LEU A 325 -30.03 -29.25 -12.83
C LEU A 325 -29.85 -29.23 -11.30
N ALA A 326 -30.26 -30.29 -10.60
CA ALA A 326 -30.15 -30.41 -9.14
C ALA A 326 -28.77 -30.88 -8.64
N LEU A 327 -28.01 -31.61 -9.46
CA LEU A 327 -26.73 -32.20 -9.03
C LEU A 327 -25.66 -31.17 -8.64
N PRO A 328 -25.43 -30.07 -9.39
CA PRO A 328 -24.41 -29.10 -9.02
C PRO A 328 -24.73 -28.37 -7.70
N LEU A 329 -26.02 -28.10 -7.43
CA LEU A 329 -26.47 -27.46 -6.20
C LEU A 329 -26.42 -28.41 -4.98
N LEU A 330 -26.70 -29.70 -5.18
CA LEU A 330 -26.58 -30.71 -4.13
C LEU A 330 -25.12 -30.99 -3.76
N LEU A 331 -24.22 -31.07 -4.75
CA LEU A 331 -22.77 -31.23 -4.53
C LEU A 331 -22.15 -30.01 -3.82
N ALA A 332 -22.62 -28.79 -4.11
CA ALA A 332 -22.19 -27.59 -3.39
C ALA A 332 -22.66 -27.58 -1.92
N ARG A 333 -23.85 -28.13 -1.65
CA ARG A 333 -24.38 -28.27 -0.28
C ARG A 333 -23.67 -29.37 0.52
N GLN A 334 -23.27 -30.45 -0.14
CA GLN A 334 -22.58 -31.59 0.48
C GLN A 334 -21.15 -31.24 0.91
N ARG A 335 -20.42 -30.44 0.11
CA ARG A 335 -19.10 -29.91 0.48
C ARG A 335 -19.14 -28.92 1.65
N ALA A 336 -20.24 -28.18 1.80
CA ALA A 336 -20.45 -27.27 2.94
C ALA A 336 -20.73 -28.03 4.25
N THR A 337 -21.35 -29.21 4.18
CA THR A 337 -21.59 -30.07 5.36
C THR A 337 -20.38 -30.92 5.73
N GLU A 338 -19.56 -31.37 4.77
CA GLU A 338 -18.35 -32.16 5.05
C GLU A 338 -17.23 -31.31 5.67
N SER A 339 -17.22 -30.00 5.42
CA SER A 339 -16.28 -29.06 6.05
C SER A 339 -16.60 -28.76 7.52
N GLY A 340 -17.73 -29.25 8.06
CA GLY A 340 -18.21 -28.99 9.42
C GLY A 340 -18.06 -30.14 10.42
N ASN A 341 -17.57 -31.32 10.00
CA ASN A 341 -17.57 -32.53 10.82
C ASN A 341 -16.18 -33.14 11.05
N HIS A 342 -15.15 -32.30 11.29
CA HIS A 342 -13.85 -32.78 11.74
C HIS A 342 -13.37 -32.07 13.01
N GLU A 343 -14.11 -32.23 14.09
CA GLU A 343 -13.61 -32.04 15.45
C GLU A 343 -14.30 -33.02 16.39
N THR A 344 -13.60 -34.10 16.76
CA THR A 344 -13.67 -34.66 18.11
C THR A 344 -12.46 -35.55 18.39
N ASN A 345 -11.91 -35.33 19.59
CA ASN A 345 -11.16 -36.26 20.44
C ASN A 345 -9.63 -36.26 20.33
N HIS A 346 -9.02 -35.47 21.23
CA HIS A 346 -8.04 -36.02 22.16
C HIS A 346 -8.09 -35.27 23.49
N GLU A 347 -8.70 -35.91 24.50
CA GLU A 347 -8.31 -35.79 25.90
C GLU A 347 -7.39 -36.97 26.26
N GLU A 348 -6.74 -36.84 27.43
CA GLU A 348 -5.82 -37.75 28.14
C GLU A 348 -4.31 -37.59 27.86
N ASN A 349 -3.71 -36.62 28.54
CA ASN A 349 -2.90 -36.87 29.76
C ASN A 349 -2.67 -35.59 30.57
#